data_AF-A0AAE3MC63-F1
#
_entry.id   AF-A0AAE3MC63-F1
#
_cell.length_a   1.000
_cell.length_b   1.000
_cell.length_c   1.000
_cell.angle_alpha   90.00
_cell.angle_beta   90.00
_cell.angle_gamma   90.00
#
_symmetry.space_group_name_H-M   'P 1'
#
loop_
_entity.id
_entity.type
_entity.pdbx_description
1 polymer ?
#
loop_
_entity_poly.entity_id
_entity_poly.type
_entity_poly.pdbx_seq_one_letter_code
_entity_poly.pdbx_strand_id
1 'polypeptide(L)'
;MDNKLAKIIIAVIIGFFILKTCSNRKSNRDYSQQPVVSGSWEKSPVDKLIRSLANEPNFSIILLDMDSRSNGYYHQYQVIVEKPDTVVAKDTDWEKVSDSFFASNVNNMGMEIASKKNGKLSKVASPAGYNHYVGNEKYGHWVQRDGGSFWEFYGRYAFMSSMFNMMTYPVRRSYWDDYYGGYYGRRAYYGPSGSNMYGTRSYTSSRTGKNTTWASKPSSFKSQVRSQVSRSATTTKSRSYSSGSSYSQKSRSSSRYSSSSSRSRSGGFGK
;
A
#
# COMPACT_ATOMS: atom_id res chain seq x y z
N MET A 1 18.46 34.45 6.76
CA MET A 1 17.82 33.70 5.64
C MET A 1 18.93 32.99 4.89
N ASP A 2 19.23 31.75 5.27
CA ASP A 2 20.42 31.05 4.82
C ASP A 2 20.15 30.26 3.53
N ASN A 3 20.45 30.93 2.42
CA ASN A 3 20.27 30.48 1.03
C ASN A 3 21.25 29.36 0.60
N LYS A 4 21.79 28.59 1.55
CA LYS A 4 22.71 27.46 1.28
C LYS A 4 21.96 26.12 1.18
N LEU A 5 20.86 25.95 1.90
CA LEU A 5 20.06 24.71 1.85
C LEU A 5 19.20 24.57 0.59
N ALA A 6 18.71 25.68 0.02
CA ALA A 6 17.92 25.67 -1.21
C ALA A 6 18.73 25.28 -2.46
N LYS A 7 20.05 25.53 -2.47
CA LYS A 7 20.92 25.21 -3.62
C LYS A 7 21.26 23.73 -3.73
N ILE A 8 21.30 23.00 -2.62
CA ILE A 8 21.60 21.56 -2.61
C ILE A 8 20.44 20.75 -3.23
N ILE A 9 19.20 21.20 -3.05
CA ILE A 9 18.02 20.52 -3.58
C ILE A 9 17.87 20.72 -5.10
N ILE A 10 18.32 21.85 -5.64
CA ILE A 10 18.25 22.14 -7.09
C ILE A 10 19.37 21.43 -7.88
N ALA A 11 20.53 21.21 -7.27
CA ALA A 11 21.68 20.60 -7.96
C ALA A 11 21.53 19.10 -8.28
N VAL A 12 20.64 18.37 -7.59
CA VAL A 12 20.47 16.92 -7.79
C VAL A 12 19.54 16.59 -8.97
N ILE A 13 18.79 17.57 -9.50
CA ILE A 13 17.78 17.33 -10.56
C ILE A 13 18.31 17.66 -11.97
N ILE A 14 19.43 18.37 -12.11
CA ILE A 14 19.94 18.84 -13.42
C ILE A 14 21.05 17.93 -14.00
N GLY A 15 21.58 16.97 -13.24
CA GLY A 15 22.66 16.08 -13.68
C GLY A 15 22.25 14.83 -14.47
N PHE A 16 21.15 14.85 -15.23
CA PHE A 16 20.64 13.65 -15.94
C PHE A 16 20.56 13.77 -17.46
N PHE A 17 21.24 14.74 -18.06
CA PHE A 17 21.42 14.79 -19.50
C PHE A 17 22.89 15.00 -19.81
N ILE A 18 23.53 14.01 -20.42
CA ILE A 18 24.33 14.14 -21.66
C ILE A 18 25.07 12.80 -21.94
N LEU A 19 25.07 12.45 -23.25
CA LEU A 19 25.84 11.43 -23.97
C LEU A 19 25.29 9.98 -24.03
N LYS A 20 24.37 9.80 -24.98
CA LYS A 20 24.49 8.71 -25.96
C LYS A 20 25.59 9.08 -26.97
N THR A 21 26.54 8.17 -27.20
CA THR A 21 27.32 8.09 -28.43
C THR A 21 27.49 6.62 -28.81
N CYS A 22 27.34 6.33 -30.10
CA CYS A 22 27.30 4.99 -30.69
C CYS A 22 28.67 4.51 -31.20
N SER A 23 28.76 3.17 -31.30
CA SER A 23 29.57 2.31 -32.19
C SER A 23 31.10 2.20 -31.98
N ASN A 24 31.64 0.97 -31.85
CA ASN A 24 31.96 0.09 -32.99
C ASN A 24 32.24 -1.38 -32.58
N ARG A 25 32.04 -2.31 -33.53
CA ARG A 25 32.09 -3.78 -33.40
C ARG A 25 33.49 -4.35 -33.15
N LYS A 26 33.60 -5.36 -32.29
CA LYS A 26 34.39 -6.58 -32.54
C LYS A 26 33.69 -7.81 -31.97
N SER A 27 33.66 -8.86 -32.77
CA SER A 27 33.11 -10.18 -32.47
C SER A 27 33.98 -10.90 -31.44
N ASN A 28 33.37 -11.40 -30.37
CA ASN A 28 33.83 -12.57 -29.66
C ASN A 28 32.63 -13.28 -29.04
N ARG A 29 32.49 -14.58 -29.32
CA ARG A 29 31.54 -15.46 -28.65
C ARG A 29 32.08 -15.76 -27.25
N ASP A 30 31.76 -14.90 -26.30
CA ASP A 30 31.91 -15.23 -24.89
C ASP A 30 30.61 -15.86 -24.38
N TYR A 31 30.71 -17.09 -23.86
CA TYR A 31 29.69 -17.68 -23.03
C TYR A 31 29.65 -16.91 -21.70
N SER A 32 28.97 -15.77 -21.70
CA SER A 32 28.67 -15.03 -20.47
C SER A 32 27.65 -15.85 -19.67
N GLN A 33 28.12 -16.49 -18.60
CA GLN A 33 27.27 -17.00 -17.54
C GLN A 33 26.41 -15.83 -17.03
N GLN A 34 25.11 -15.83 -17.36
CA GLN A 34 24.18 -14.90 -16.73
C GLN A 34 24.13 -15.20 -15.24
N PRO A 35 24.35 -14.22 -14.35
CA PRO A 35 24.21 -14.44 -12.93
C PRO A 35 22.76 -14.83 -12.66
N VAL A 36 22.59 -15.97 -12.01
CA VAL A 36 21.30 -16.51 -11.58
C VAL A 36 20.73 -15.54 -10.55
N VAL A 37 19.77 -14.71 -10.96
CA VAL A 37 19.05 -13.83 -10.02
C VAL A 37 18.08 -14.70 -9.23
N SER A 38 18.56 -15.18 -8.08
CA SER A 38 17.72 -15.70 -6.99
C SER A 38 16.58 -14.69 -6.73
N GLY A 39 15.32 -15.16 -6.70
CA GLY A 39 14.08 -14.36 -6.62
C GLY A 39 14.27 -12.92 -6.14
N SER A 40 14.46 -12.00 -7.09
CA SER A 40 14.88 -10.63 -6.81
C SER A 40 13.77 -9.89 -6.05
N TRP A 41 14.07 -9.47 -4.82
CA TRP A 41 13.27 -8.45 -4.15
C TRP A 41 13.26 -7.19 -5.00
N GLU A 42 12.11 -6.86 -5.59
CA GLU A 42 11.93 -5.64 -6.37
C GLU A 42 11.63 -4.46 -5.45
N LYS A 43 12.53 -3.47 -5.47
CA LYS A 43 12.41 -2.27 -4.63
C LYS A 43 11.19 -1.44 -5.06
N SER A 44 10.22 -1.28 -4.16
CA SER A 44 9.04 -0.45 -4.44
C SER A 44 9.36 1.05 -4.43
N PRO A 45 8.55 1.90 -5.10
CA PRO A 45 8.63 3.35 -4.96
C PRO A 45 8.51 3.81 -3.50
N VAL A 46 7.70 3.12 -2.69
CA VAL A 46 7.58 3.40 -1.25
C VAL A 46 8.90 3.14 -0.52
N ASP A 47 9.66 2.09 -0.89
CA ASP A 47 10.99 1.86 -0.31
C ASP A 47 11.99 2.96 -0.69
N LYS A 48 11.84 3.56 -1.88
CA LYS A 48 12.64 4.73 -2.27
C LYS A 48 12.29 5.94 -1.41
N LEU A 49 10.99 6.20 -1.20
CA LEU A 49 10.49 7.28 -0.34
C LEU A 49 10.95 7.11 1.11
N ILE A 50 10.76 5.93 1.70
CA ILE A 50 11.21 5.62 3.07
C ILE A 50 12.71 5.90 3.22
N ARG A 51 13.52 5.47 2.24
CA ARG A 51 14.96 5.74 2.25
C ARG A 51 15.27 7.24 2.17
N SER A 52 14.56 7.99 1.33
CA SER A 52 14.76 9.45 1.23
C SER A 52 14.37 10.20 2.51
N LEU A 53 13.44 9.62 3.29
CA LEU A 53 12.93 10.17 4.55
C LEU A 53 13.62 9.53 5.78
N ALA A 54 14.75 8.85 5.61
CA ALA A 54 15.38 8.10 6.69
C ALA A 54 15.70 8.97 7.93
N ASN A 55 16.08 10.22 7.68
CA ASN A 55 16.43 11.21 8.72
C ASN A 55 15.20 11.84 9.40
N GLU A 56 14.00 11.66 8.84
CA GLU A 56 12.78 12.16 9.45
C GLU A 56 12.33 11.19 10.56
N PRO A 57 12.05 11.66 11.78
CA PRO A 57 11.57 10.81 12.85
C PRO A 57 10.12 10.38 12.64
N ASN A 58 9.33 11.21 11.94
CA ASN A 58 7.90 11.08 11.78
C ASN A 58 7.46 11.40 10.34
N PHE A 59 6.82 10.43 9.67
CA PHE A 59 6.21 10.64 8.36
C PHE A 59 5.06 9.66 8.10
N SER A 60 4.20 10.01 7.14
CA SER A 60 3.15 9.15 6.58
C SER A 60 3.25 9.17 5.05
N ILE A 61 3.12 7.99 4.42
CA ILE A 61 3.04 7.83 2.96
C ILE A 61 1.66 7.24 2.66
N ILE A 62 0.80 8.04 2.04
CA ILE A 62 -0.58 7.71 1.68
C ILE A 62 -0.63 7.34 0.21
N LEU A 63 -1.33 6.26 -0.14
CA LEU A 63 -1.61 5.92 -1.53
C LEU A 63 -2.71 6.84 -2.07
N LEU A 64 -2.34 7.80 -2.89
CA LEU A 64 -3.23 8.86 -3.36
C LEU A 64 -4.03 8.44 -4.60
N ASP A 65 -3.37 7.84 -5.58
CA ASP A 65 -4.01 7.38 -6.82
C ASP A 65 -3.32 6.12 -7.36
N MET A 66 -4.02 5.41 -8.24
CA MET A 66 -3.55 4.23 -8.95
C MET A 66 -3.99 4.28 -10.41
N ASP A 67 -3.19 3.71 -11.30
CA ASP A 67 -3.56 3.58 -12.70
C ASP A 67 -3.01 2.29 -13.30
N SER A 68 -3.76 1.75 -14.25
CA SER A 68 -3.36 0.60 -15.06
C SER A 68 -3.29 1.07 -16.51
N ARG A 69 -2.08 1.09 -17.06
CA ARG A 69 -1.79 1.50 -18.43
C ARG A 69 -1.33 0.30 -19.24
N SER A 70 -1.25 0.44 -20.55
CA SER A 70 -0.79 -0.63 -21.45
C SER A 70 0.61 -1.15 -21.10
N ASN A 71 1.47 -0.31 -20.53
CA ASN A 71 2.85 -0.62 -20.18
C ASN A 71 3.08 -0.91 -18.69
N GLY A 72 2.00 -1.11 -17.90
CA GLY A 72 2.08 -1.56 -16.52
C GLY A 72 1.22 -0.77 -15.54
N TYR A 73 1.55 -0.92 -14.26
CA TYR A 73 0.81 -0.36 -13.14
C TYR A 73 1.57 0.81 -12.51
N TYR A 74 0.82 1.82 -12.07
CA TYR A 74 1.38 3.06 -11.55
C TYR A 74 0.65 3.48 -10.29
N HIS A 75 1.40 4.03 -9.34
CA HIS A 75 0.86 4.64 -8.14
C HIS A 75 1.28 6.11 -8.05
N GLN A 76 0.45 6.89 -7.37
CA GLN A 76 0.78 8.22 -6.88
C GLN A 76 0.62 8.22 -5.36
N TYR A 77 1.49 8.94 -4.67
CA TYR A 77 1.52 9.02 -3.21
C TYR A 77 1.45 10.46 -2.72
N GLN A 78 0.86 10.65 -1.55
CA GLN A 78 1.02 11.85 -0.74
C GLN A 78 1.95 11.54 0.44
N VAL A 79 3.02 12.31 0.56
CA VAL A 79 4.01 12.20 1.63
C VAL A 79 3.78 13.32 2.62
N ILE A 80 3.57 12.98 3.88
CA ILE A 80 3.33 13.90 4.98
C ILE A 80 4.48 13.77 5.97
N VAL A 81 5.14 14.88 6.29
CA VAL A 81 6.30 14.91 7.19
C VAL A 81 6.03 15.90 8.32
N GLU A 82 6.25 15.47 9.55
CA GLU A 82 6.22 16.38 10.70
C GLU A 82 7.54 17.15 10.77
N LYS A 83 7.45 18.47 10.88
CA LYS A 83 8.54 19.40 11.15
C LYS A 83 8.30 20.05 12.52
N PRO A 84 9.33 20.64 13.17
CA PRO A 84 9.22 21.17 14.53
C PRO A 84 7.97 22.04 14.77
N ASP A 85 7.64 22.91 13.80
CA ASP A 85 6.55 23.88 13.92
C ASP A 85 5.35 23.61 13.01
N THR A 86 5.42 22.60 12.14
CA THR A 86 4.41 22.40 11.09
C THR A 86 4.37 20.97 10.55
N VAL A 87 3.34 20.65 9.78
CA VAL A 87 3.25 19.40 9.04
C VAL A 87 3.18 19.74 7.55
N VAL A 88 4.08 19.18 6.77
CA VAL A 88 4.20 19.45 5.33
C VAL A 88 3.69 18.25 4.55
N ALA A 89 2.84 18.47 3.55
CA ALA A 89 2.42 17.44 2.61
C ALA A 89 2.95 17.73 1.21
N LYS A 90 3.36 16.68 0.50
CA LYS A 90 3.76 16.75 -0.90
C LYS A 90 3.26 15.53 -1.66
N ASP A 91 2.61 15.77 -2.78
CA ASP A 91 2.24 14.72 -3.71
C ASP A 91 3.44 14.36 -4.61
N THR A 92 3.52 13.09 -4.96
CA THR A 92 4.56 12.55 -5.85
C THR A 92 4.07 12.50 -7.29
N ASP A 93 5.00 12.33 -8.23
CA ASP A 93 4.65 11.98 -9.60
C ASP A 93 4.21 10.50 -9.69
N TRP A 94 3.70 10.12 -10.86
CA TRP A 94 3.36 8.73 -11.15
C TRP A 94 4.61 7.84 -11.19
N GLU A 95 4.66 6.85 -10.31
CA GLU A 95 5.74 5.89 -10.24
C GLU A 95 5.25 4.51 -10.68
N LYS A 96 6.00 3.88 -11.58
CA LYS A 96 5.71 2.50 -12.00
C LYS A 96 5.94 1.55 -10.83
N VAL A 97 5.03 0.62 -10.63
CA VAL A 97 5.09 -0.41 -9.59
C VAL A 97 5.02 -1.80 -10.20
N SER A 98 5.52 -2.78 -9.46
CA SER A 98 5.39 -4.18 -9.83
C SER A 98 3.96 -4.68 -9.64
N ASP A 99 3.59 -5.71 -10.39
CA ASP A 99 2.29 -6.36 -10.30
C ASP A 99 2.01 -6.81 -8.86
N SER A 100 2.99 -7.42 -8.19
CA SER A 100 2.82 -7.85 -6.80
C SER A 100 2.59 -6.70 -5.82
N PHE A 101 3.22 -5.55 -6.06
CA PHE A 101 3.05 -4.37 -5.22
C PHE A 101 1.69 -3.71 -5.46
N PHE A 102 1.26 -3.62 -6.72
CA PHE A 102 -0.07 -3.13 -7.08
C PHE A 102 -1.16 -4.04 -6.49
N ALA A 103 -1.04 -5.37 -6.66
CA ALA A 103 -2.00 -6.34 -6.16
C ALA A 103 -2.19 -6.23 -4.63
N SER A 104 -1.10 -6.04 -3.90
CA SER A 104 -1.12 -5.93 -2.43
C SER A 104 -1.72 -4.61 -1.94
N ASN A 105 -1.81 -3.59 -2.80
CA ASN A 105 -2.26 -2.24 -2.46
C ASN A 105 -3.52 -1.77 -3.18
N VAL A 106 -4.11 -2.59 -4.06
CA VAL A 106 -5.30 -2.24 -4.85
C VAL A 106 -6.54 -1.89 -4.01
N ASN A 107 -6.51 -2.21 -2.71
CA ASN A 107 -7.56 -1.88 -1.74
C ASN A 107 -7.15 -0.76 -0.76
N ASN A 108 -5.93 -0.22 -0.87
CA ASN A 108 -5.33 0.69 0.12
C ASN A 108 -5.32 2.16 -0.32
N MET A 109 -5.90 2.52 -1.47
CA MET A 109 -6.03 3.93 -1.87
C MET A 109 -6.76 4.75 -0.79
N GLY A 110 -6.23 5.91 -0.44
CA GLY A 110 -6.66 6.74 0.69
C GLY A 110 -6.13 6.31 2.05
N MET A 111 -5.36 5.23 2.13
CA MET A 111 -4.74 4.75 3.37
C MET A 111 -3.25 5.07 3.40
N GLU A 112 -2.72 5.20 4.60
CA GLU A 112 -1.27 5.09 4.82
C GLU A 112 -0.84 3.68 4.46
N ILE A 113 0.20 3.55 3.64
CA ILE A 113 0.82 2.27 3.29
C ILE A 113 2.23 2.13 3.88
N ALA A 114 2.78 3.24 4.36
CA ALA A 114 3.93 3.27 5.24
C ALA A 114 3.87 4.49 6.14
N SER A 115 4.36 4.35 7.37
CA SER A 115 4.45 5.44 8.33
C SER A 115 5.64 5.22 9.24
N LYS A 116 6.20 6.30 9.77
CA LYS A 116 7.23 6.26 10.81
C LYS A 116 6.75 7.13 11.95
N LYS A 117 6.84 6.59 13.17
CA LYS A 117 6.49 7.28 14.41
C LYS A 117 7.59 7.08 15.42
N ASN A 118 8.17 8.16 15.92
CA ASN A 118 9.26 8.18 16.90
C ASN A 118 10.39 7.21 16.49
N GLY A 119 10.79 7.24 15.21
CA GLY A 119 11.84 6.35 14.72
C GLY A 119 11.36 4.97 14.23
N LYS A 120 10.18 4.51 14.67
CA LYS A 120 9.66 3.17 14.35
C LYS A 120 8.87 3.17 13.04
N LEU A 121 9.38 2.43 12.06
CA LEU A 121 8.74 2.24 10.75
C LEU A 121 7.65 1.17 10.82
N SER A 122 6.49 1.45 10.21
CA SER A 122 5.43 0.51 9.88
C SER A 122 5.18 0.55 8.38
N LYS A 123 4.98 -0.63 7.77
CA LYS A 123 4.51 -0.81 6.39
C LYS A 123 3.13 -1.46 6.32
N VAL A 124 2.47 -1.55 7.48
CA VAL A 124 1.11 -2.08 7.57
C VAL A 124 0.16 -0.96 7.17
N ALA A 125 -0.71 -1.25 6.20
CA ALA A 125 -1.65 -0.24 5.73
C ALA A 125 -2.63 0.16 6.85
N SER A 126 -2.94 1.43 7.01
CA SER A 126 -3.87 1.91 8.03
C SER A 126 -4.60 3.17 7.56
N PRO A 127 -5.75 3.52 8.16
CA PRO A 127 -6.41 4.78 7.84
C PRO A 127 -5.44 5.96 8.00
N ALA A 128 -5.59 6.96 7.13
CA ALA A 128 -4.73 8.12 7.14
C ALA A 128 -4.80 8.85 8.49
N GLY A 129 -3.64 9.20 9.05
CA GLY A 129 -3.51 9.88 10.34
C GLY A 129 -3.56 8.95 11.56
N TYR A 130 -4.01 7.70 11.43
CA TYR A 130 -4.19 6.81 12.57
C TYR A 130 -2.88 6.37 13.25
N ASN A 131 -1.76 6.24 12.54
CA ASN A 131 -0.55 5.75 13.21
C ASN A 131 -0.01 6.73 14.25
N HIS A 132 -0.07 8.02 13.96
CA HIS A 132 0.69 9.02 14.70
C HIS A 132 -0.16 10.20 15.22
N TYR A 133 -1.14 10.66 14.46
CA TYR A 133 -1.77 11.95 14.71
C TYR A 133 -3.09 11.83 15.47
N VAL A 134 -3.93 10.87 15.10
CA VAL A 134 -5.18 10.58 15.81
C VAL A 134 -4.87 9.96 17.18
N GLY A 135 -5.63 10.37 18.20
CA GLY A 135 -5.48 9.86 19.56
C GLY A 135 -4.25 10.39 20.31
N ASN A 136 -3.50 11.32 19.70
CA ASN A 136 -2.35 11.96 20.31
C ASN A 136 -2.71 13.41 20.70
N GLU A 137 -2.76 13.66 22.00
CA GLU A 137 -3.17 14.94 22.60
C GLU A 137 -2.31 16.13 22.18
N LYS A 138 -1.11 15.91 21.61
CA LYS A 138 -0.32 16.99 21.00
C LYS A 138 -1.09 17.68 19.85
N TYR A 139 -1.85 16.91 19.08
CA TYR A 139 -2.45 17.35 17.82
C TYR A 139 -3.94 17.68 17.92
N GLY A 140 -4.64 17.15 18.91
CA GLY A 140 -6.08 17.28 18.99
C GLY A 140 -6.65 16.60 20.22
N HIS A 141 -7.96 16.46 20.24
CA HIS A 141 -8.67 15.83 21.35
C HIS A 141 -9.95 15.15 20.86
N TRP A 142 -10.50 14.30 21.72
CA TRP A 142 -11.78 13.66 21.46
C TRP A 142 -12.91 14.60 21.89
N VAL A 143 -13.80 14.94 20.96
CA VAL A 143 -14.97 15.78 21.20
C VAL A 143 -16.22 14.90 21.18
N GLN A 144 -17.14 15.15 22.11
CA GLN A 144 -18.42 14.45 22.17
C GLN A 144 -19.52 15.32 21.55
N ARG A 145 -20.20 14.82 20.51
CA ARG A 145 -21.41 15.42 19.91
C ARG A 145 -22.38 14.31 19.49
N ASP A 146 -23.67 14.55 19.66
CA ASP A 146 -24.77 13.71 19.16
C ASP A 146 -24.60 12.20 19.47
N GLY A 147 -24.29 11.87 20.73
CA GLY A 147 -24.17 10.48 21.18
C GLY A 147 -22.92 9.74 20.67
N GLY A 148 -21.98 10.43 20.02
CA GLY A 148 -20.70 9.89 19.57
C GLY A 148 -19.51 10.73 20.01
N SER A 149 -18.32 10.13 19.96
CA SER A 149 -17.05 10.83 20.15
C SER A 149 -16.22 10.79 18.87
N PHE A 150 -15.67 11.92 18.46
CA PHE A 150 -14.84 12.05 17.26
C PHE A 150 -13.55 12.82 17.54
N TRP A 151 -12.53 12.57 16.72
CA TRP A 151 -11.25 13.27 16.83
C TRP A 151 -11.34 14.65 16.19
N GLU A 152 -10.94 15.68 16.92
CA GLU A 152 -10.82 17.05 16.44
C GLU A 152 -9.38 17.53 16.59
N PHE A 153 -8.76 17.93 15.48
CA PHE A 153 -7.44 18.57 15.51
C PHE A 153 -7.53 19.98 16.07
N TYR A 154 -6.54 20.40 16.86
CA TYR A 154 -6.41 21.80 17.26
C TYR A 154 -6.29 22.72 16.04
N GLY A 155 -6.68 23.99 16.18
CA GLY A 155 -6.71 24.96 15.07
C GLY A 155 -5.41 25.01 14.25
N ARG A 156 -4.24 24.98 14.92
CA ARG A 156 -2.92 24.94 14.24
C ARG A 156 -2.67 23.70 13.37
N TYR A 157 -3.46 22.64 13.55
CA TYR A 157 -3.42 21.37 12.83
C TYR A 157 -4.73 21.09 12.07
N ALA A 158 -5.65 22.04 11.97
CA ALA A 158 -6.95 21.82 11.35
C ALA A 158 -6.85 21.37 9.88
N PHE A 159 -5.79 21.78 9.18
CA PHE A 159 -5.50 21.34 7.80
C PHE A 159 -5.28 19.82 7.67
N MET A 160 -4.89 19.14 8.76
CA MET A 160 -4.69 17.70 8.77
C MET A 160 -6.00 16.93 8.51
N SER A 161 -7.14 17.50 8.90
CA SER A 161 -8.46 16.96 8.53
C SER A 161 -8.66 16.87 7.03
N SER A 162 -8.11 17.82 6.26
CA SER A 162 -8.13 17.80 4.80
C SER A 162 -7.13 16.80 4.23
N MET A 163 -5.88 16.82 4.73
CA MET A 163 -4.82 15.90 4.26
C MET A 163 -5.21 14.43 4.42
N PHE A 164 -5.87 14.09 5.53
CA PHE A 164 -6.29 12.71 5.82
C PHE A 164 -7.73 12.40 5.36
N ASN A 165 -8.38 13.29 4.62
CA ASN A 165 -9.75 13.13 4.15
C ASN A 165 -10.80 12.90 5.27
N MET A 166 -10.51 13.36 6.48
CA MET A 166 -11.36 13.18 7.66
C MET A 166 -12.61 14.05 7.63
N MET A 167 -12.67 15.06 6.75
CA MET A 167 -13.92 15.79 6.50
C MET A 167 -15.00 14.90 5.87
N THR A 168 -14.61 13.95 5.01
CA THR A 168 -15.56 13.00 4.43
C THR A 168 -15.81 11.83 5.38
N TYR A 169 -14.78 11.41 6.11
CA TYR A 169 -14.82 10.28 7.01
C TYR A 169 -14.32 10.69 8.40
N PRO A 170 -15.20 11.31 9.22
CA PRO A 170 -14.83 11.70 10.58
C PRO A 170 -14.35 10.51 11.39
N VAL A 171 -13.28 10.71 12.14
CA VAL A 171 -12.65 9.68 12.94
C VAL A 171 -13.45 9.48 14.22
N ARG A 172 -14.21 8.40 14.29
CA ARG A 172 -14.99 8.04 15.48
C ARG A 172 -14.12 7.32 16.49
N ARG A 173 -14.32 7.62 17.79
CA ARG A 173 -13.59 7.01 18.90
C ARG A 173 -13.71 5.49 18.90
N SER A 174 -14.90 4.95 18.65
CA SER A 174 -15.11 3.50 18.56
C SER A 174 -14.28 2.83 17.46
N TYR A 175 -14.10 3.48 16.32
CA TYR A 175 -13.30 2.94 15.21
C TYR A 175 -11.80 3.05 15.50
N TRP A 176 -11.41 4.11 16.21
CA TRP A 176 -10.06 4.27 16.72
C TRP A 176 -9.71 3.19 17.75
N ASP A 177 -10.58 2.94 18.71
CA ASP A 177 -10.35 1.95 19.76
C ASP A 177 -10.27 0.53 19.17
N ASP A 178 -11.11 0.20 18.19
CA ASP A 178 -11.05 -1.06 17.44
C ASP A 178 -9.72 -1.20 16.67
N TYR A 179 -9.32 -0.15 15.94
CA TYR A 179 -8.02 -0.11 15.26
C TYR A 179 -6.87 -0.33 16.24
N TYR A 180 -6.83 0.45 17.33
CA TYR A 180 -5.72 0.46 18.27
C TYR A 180 -5.63 -0.87 19.03
N GLY A 181 -6.77 -1.47 19.40
CA GLY A 181 -6.82 -2.73 20.13
C GLY A 181 -6.43 -3.96 19.31
N GLY A 182 -6.80 -4.02 18.02
CA GLY A 182 -6.73 -5.27 17.24
C GLY A 182 -5.89 -5.23 15.95
N TYR A 183 -5.54 -4.04 15.46
CA TYR A 183 -4.98 -3.86 14.11
C TYR A 183 -3.65 -3.11 14.10
N TYR A 184 -3.45 -2.17 15.03
CA TYR A 184 -2.27 -1.33 15.09
C TYR A 184 -0.96 -2.13 15.00
N GLY A 185 -0.21 -1.89 13.92
CA GLY A 185 1.06 -2.55 13.63
C GLY A 185 0.99 -4.04 13.28
N ARG A 186 -0.21 -4.63 13.17
CA ARG A 186 -0.40 -6.08 12.94
C ARG A 186 -1.01 -6.39 11.57
N ARG A 187 -2.07 -5.67 11.19
CA ARG A 187 -2.83 -5.91 9.95
C ARG A 187 -3.55 -4.65 9.51
N ALA A 188 -3.92 -4.63 8.22
CA ALA A 188 -4.65 -3.51 7.67
C ALA A 188 -6.06 -3.39 8.26
N TYR A 189 -6.47 -2.15 8.52
CA TYR A 189 -7.78 -1.82 9.08
C TYR A 189 -8.63 -1.02 8.08
N TYR A 190 -9.73 -1.60 7.64
CA TYR A 190 -10.65 -1.00 6.65
C TYR A 190 -11.92 -0.42 7.29
N GLY A 191 -12.00 -0.43 8.62
CA GLY A 191 -13.19 -0.05 9.39
C GLY A 191 -13.74 -1.22 10.21
N PRO A 192 -14.77 -0.97 11.02
CA PRO A 192 -15.43 -2.02 11.80
C PRO A 192 -16.03 -3.11 10.89
N SER A 193 -16.20 -4.31 11.45
CA SER A 193 -16.71 -5.48 10.72
C SER A 193 -17.97 -5.16 9.91
N GLY A 194 -17.99 -5.59 8.64
CA GLY A 194 -19.09 -5.33 7.71
C GLY A 194 -19.09 -3.94 7.06
N SER A 195 -18.21 -3.03 7.47
CA SER A 195 -18.00 -1.73 6.82
C SER A 195 -16.69 -1.69 6.04
N ASN A 196 -16.70 -1.01 4.89
CA ASN A 196 -15.48 -0.68 4.13
C ASN A 196 -15.16 0.80 4.30
N MET A 197 -15.22 1.34 5.52
CA MET A 197 -15.11 2.78 5.81
C MET A 197 -13.82 3.40 5.26
N TYR A 198 -12.72 2.63 5.27
CA TYR A 198 -11.42 3.04 4.78
C TYR A 198 -10.96 2.18 3.61
N GLY A 199 -9.97 2.68 2.87
CA GLY A 199 -9.44 2.02 1.68
C GLY A 199 -10.13 2.43 0.39
N THR A 200 -9.75 1.76 -0.69
CA THR A 200 -10.00 2.23 -2.06
C THR A 200 -11.47 2.46 -2.36
N ARG A 201 -12.34 1.55 -1.92
CA ARG A 201 -13.78 1.64 -2.21
C ARG A 201 -14.39 2.93 -1.65
N SER A 202 -14.11 3.27 -0.40
CA SER A 202 -14.63 4.49 0.22
C SER A 202 -13.87 5.72 -0.26
N TYR A 203 -12.56 5.62 -0.40
CA TYR A 203 -11.78 6.75 -0.90
C TYR A 203 -12.23 7.21 -2.30
N THR A 204 -12.49 6.30 -3.24
CA THR A 204 -12.99 6.65 -4.59
C THR A 204 -14.38 7.29 -4.58
N SER A 205 -15.16 7.12 -3.50
CA SER A 205 -16.48 7.73 -3.33
C SER A 205 -16.43 9.07 -2.59
N SER A 206 -15.27 9.45 -2.05
CA SER A 206 -15.09 10.70 -1.32
C SER A 206 -14.93 11.90 -2.24
N ARG A 207 -15.12 13.12 -1.70
CA ARG A 207 -14.95 14.36 -2.47
C ARG A 207 -13.55 14.49 -3.07
N THR A 208 -12.54 14.02 -2.35
CA THR A 208 -11.13 14.05 -2.75
C THR A 208 -10.84 12.94 -3.77
N GLY A 209 -11.23 11.71 -3.45
CA GLY A 209 -10.84 10.55 -4.26
C GLY A 209 -11.68 10.34 -5.52
N LYS A 210 -12.87 10.93 -5.66
CA LYS A 210 -13.72 10.77 -6.86
C LYS A 210 -13.10 11.29 -8.16
N ASN A 211 -12.17 12.24 -8.06
CA ASN A 211 -11.48 12.83 -9.20
C ASN A 211 -10.18 12.08 -9.57
N THR A 212 -9.87 11.00 -8.86
CA THR A 212 -8.67 10.19 -9.15
C THR A 212 -8.82 9.41 -10.44
N THR A 213 -7.68 9.11 -11.06
CA THR A 213 -7.59 8.28 -12.26
C THR A 213 -8.24 6.94 -12.01
N TRP A 214 -7.95 6.30 -10.87
CA TRP A 214 -8.57 5.03 -10.52
C TRP A 214 -10.10 5.16 -10.37
N ALA A 215 -10.60 6.20 -9.69
CA ALA A 215 -12.03 6.39 -9.50
C ALA A 215 -12.78 6.51 -10.82
N SER A 216 -12.22 7.22 -11.81
CA SER A 216 -12.83 7.42 -13.13
C SER A 216 -13.03 6.14 -13.95
N LYS A 217 -12.30 5.06 -13.66
CA LYS A 217 -12.41 3.80 -14.43
C LYS A 217 -13.73 3.07 -14.12
N PRO A 218 -14.34 2.40 -15.11
CA PRO A 218 -15.56 1.61 -14.88
C PRO A 218 -15.28 0.42 -13.97
N SER A 219 -16.33 -0.09 -13.33
CA SER A 219 -16.25 -1.24 -12.42
C SER A 219 -15.74 -2.51 -13.10
N SER A 220 -16.14 -2.76 -14.35
CA SER A 220 -15.65 -3.88 -15.18
C SER A 220 -14.14 -3.84 -15.38
N PHE A 221 -13.59 -2.66 -15.70
CA PHE A 221 -12.15 -2.45 -15.83
C PHE A 221 -11.42 -2.73 -14.51
N LYS A 222 -11.91 -2.17 -13.40
CA LYS A 222 -11.31 -2.39 -12.07
C LYS A 222 -11.30 -3.88 -11.70
N SER A 223 -12.37 -4.61 -12.01
CA SER A 223 -12.47 -6.06 -11.78
C SER A 223 -11.49 -6.85 -12.65
N GLN A 224 -11.35 -6.48 -13.93
CA GLN A 224 -10.39 -7.09 -14.83
C GLN A 224 -8.96 -6.88 -14.35
N VAL A 225 -8.59 -5.65 -13.97
CA VAL A 225 -7.26 -5.32 -13.44
C VAL A 225 -6.96 -6.13 -12.18
N ARG A 226 -7.91 -6.21 -11.23
CA ARG A 226 -7.74 -7.03 -10.01
C ARG A 226 -7.50 -8.51 -10.33
N SER A 227 -8.20 -9.06 -11.32
CA SER A 227 -8.01 -10.44 -11.76
C SER A 227 -6.64 -10.65 -12.41
N GLN A 228 -6.23 -9.76 -13.32
CA GLN A 228 -4.93 -9.81 -14.00
C GLN A 228 -3.78 -9.73 -13.00
N VAL A 229 -3.80 -8.71 -12.14
CA VAL A 229 -2.71 -8.47 -11.20
C VAL A 229 -2.58 -9.57 -10.15
N SER A 230 -3.70 -10.18 -9.71
CA SER A 230 -3.70 -11.32 -8.80
C SER A 230 -3.01 -12.55 -9.40
N ARG A 231 -3.29 -12.83 -10.68
CA ARG A 231 -2.65 -13.93 -11.43
C ARG A 231 -1.15 -13.67 -11.63
N SER A 232 -0.77 -12.45 -12.02
CA SER A 232 0.63 -12.08 -12.22
C SER A 232 1.44 -12.08 -10.93
N ALA A 233 0.85 -11.59 -9.83
CA ALA A 233 1.48 -11.60 -8.51
C ALA A 233 1.73 -13.04 -8.02
N THR A 234 0.79 -13.96 -8.26
CA THR A 234 0.95 -15.40 -7.93
C THR A 234 2.09 -16.02 -8.73
N THR A 235 2.16 -15.73 -10.03
CA THR A 235 3.25 -16.20 -10.91
C THR A 235 4.61 -15.68 -10.44
N THR A 236 4.71 -14.40 -10.09
CA THR A 236 5.95 -13.78 -9.60
C THR A 236 6.40 -14.37 -8.26
N LYS A 237 5.46 -14.61 -7.33
CA LYS A 237 5.75 -15.27 -6.05
C LYS A 237 6.20 -16.71 -6.25
N SER A 238 5.53 -17.49 -7.11
CA SER A 238 5.89 -18.90 -7.37
C SER A 238 7.29 -19.07 -7.98
N ARG A 239 7.72 -18.14 -8.84
CA ARG A 239 9.08 -18.10 -9.40
C ARG A 239 10.15 -17.79 -8.35
N SER A 240 9.81 -17.03 -7.32
CA SER A 240 10.72 -16.70 -6.22
C SER A 240 11.00 -17.93 -5.34
N TYR A 241 10.00 -18.81 -5.14
CA TYR A 241 10.15 -20.06 -4.38
C TYR A 241 10.72 -21.25 -5.18
N SER A 242 10.64 -21.22 -6.51
CA SER A 242 11.07 -22.35 -7.37
C SER A 242 12.57 -22.38 -7.69
N SER A 243 13.39 -21.54 -7.05
CA SER A 243 14.85 -21.54 -7.21
C SER A 243 15.60 -22.44 -6.21
N GLY A 244 14.88 -23.12 -5.32
CA GLY A 244 15.41 -24.22 -4.51
C GLY A 244 15.30 -25.55 -5.26
N SER A 245 16.43 -26.23 -5.47
CA SER A 245 16.54 -27.52 -6.14
C SER A 245 15.46 -28.50 -5.68
N SER A 246 14.52 -28.83 -6.57
CA SER A 246 13.57 -29.92 -6.35
C SER A 246 14.23 -31.21 -6.79
N TYR A 247 14.76 -31.99 -5.85
CA TYR A 247 15.01 -33.40 -6.12
C TYR A 247 13.64 -34.05 -6.42
N SER A 248 13.51 -34.66 -7.59
CA SER A 248 12.28 -35.29 -8.00
C SER A 248 12.04 -36.54 -7.14
N GLN A 249 11.15 -36.47 -6.15
CA GLN A 249 10.48 -37.70 -5.70
C GLN A 249 9.35 -38.01 -6.66
N LYS A 250 9.65 -38.96 -7.54
CA LYS A 250 8.70 -39.66 -8.38
C LYS A 250 7.75 -40.46 -7.47
N SER A 251 6.63 -39.86 -7.06
CA SER A 251 5.56 -40.59 -6.38
C SER A 251 4.87 -41.51 -7.39
N ARG A 252 5.18 -42.80 -7.27
CA ARG A 252 4.58 -43.87 -8.05
C ARG A 252 3.11 -44.01 -7.65
N SER A 253 2.24 -43.96 -8.66
CA SER A 253 0.85 -44.38 -8.58
C SER A 253 0.75 -45.86 -8.18
N SER A 254 0.04 -46.16 -7.10
CA SER A 254 -0.47 -47.50 -6.84
C SER A 254 -1.91 -47.41 -6.35
N SER A 255 -2.84 -47.80 -7.22
CA SER A 255 -4.19 -48.22 -6.88
C SER A 255 -4.15 -49.54 -6.09
N ARG A 256 -4.98 -49.68 -5.05
CA ARG A 256 -5.70 -50.93 -4.68
C ARG A 256 -6.56 -50.82 -3.39
N TYR A 257 -7.87 -51.03 -3.62
CA TYR A 257 -8.99 -51.61 -2.85
C TYR A 257 -9.33 -51.30 -1.36
N SER A 258 -10.62 -50.97 -1.21
CA SER A 258 -11.69 -51.44 -0.30
C SER A 258 -11.60 -51.34 1.23
N SER A 259 -12.62 -50.69 1.81
CA SER A 259 -13.59 -51.36 2.71
C SER A 259 -14.86 -50.52 2.90
N SER A 260 -16.00 -51.19 2.73
CA SER A 260 -17.37 -50.77 3.03
C SER A 260 -17.65 -50.52 4.53
N SER A 261 -18.54 -49.58 4.84
CA SER A 261 -19.43 -49.68 6.02
C SER A 261 -20.64 -48.77 5.86
N SER A 262 -21.81 -49.41 5.86
CA SER A 262 -23.15 -48.82 5.83
C SER A 262 -23.57 -48.36 7.22
N ARG A 263 -24.22 -47.20 7.36
CA ARG A 263 -25.20 -46.99 8.45
C ARG A 263 -26.23 -45.91 8.12
N SER A 264 -27.46 -46.37 7.96
CA SER A 264 -28.73 -45.67 7.78
C SER A 264 -29.33 -45.19 9.11
N ARG A 265 -30.10 -44.09 9.09
CA ARG A 265 -31.24 -43.72 9.98
C ARG A 265 -31.86 -42.41 9.45
N SER A 266 -32.91 -42.47 8.63
CA SER A 266 -34.36 -42.62 8.92
C SER A 266 -35.07 -41.26 9.08
N GLY A 267 -35.79 -40.86 8.03
CA GLY A 267 -36.87 -39.87 8.09
C GLY A 267 -38.23 -40.56 8.27
N GLY A 268 -39.19 -39.86 8.88
CA GLY A 268 -40.56 -40.33 9.06
C GLY A 268 -41.51 -39.18 9.39
N PHE A 269 -42.45 -38.93 8.49
CA PHE A 269 -43.57 -37.99 8.60
C PHE A 269 -44.67 -38.54 9.51
N GLY A 270 -45.38 -37.64 10.22
CA GLY A 270 -46.60 -37.92 10.98
C GLY A 270 -47.77 -37.08 10.46
N LYS A 271 -48.96 -37.69 10.50
CA LYS A 271 -50.26 -37.27 9.97
C LYS A 271 -50.78 -35.93 10.46
#